data_AF-A0A654U4T8-F1
#
_entry.id   AF-A0A654U4T8-F1
#
_cell.length_a   1.000
_cell.length_b   1.000
_cell.length_c   1.000
_cell.angle_alpha   90.00
_cell.angle_beta   90.00
_cell.angle_gamma   90.00
#
_symmetry.space_group_name_H-M   'P 1'
#
loop_
_entity.id
_entity.type
_entity.pdbx_description
1 polymer ?
#
loop_
_entity_poly.entity_id
_entity_poly.type
_entity_poly.pdbx_seq_one_letter_code
_entity_poly.pdbx_strand_id
1 'polypeptide(L)'
;MGVRLSQLDASHAELVVSDRGPGIPVQERRLVFERFYRSASARALPGSGLGLAIVKQVVLNHGGLLRIEDTDPGGQPPGTSIYVLLPGRRMPIPQLPGATAGARSTDIENSRGSANVISVESQSTRAT
;
A
#
# COMPACT_ATOMS: atom_id res chain seq x y z
N MET A 1 -3.40 -6.49 8.12
CA MET A 1 -2.95 -6.10 6.77
C MET A 1 -1.46 -5.81 6.81
N GLY A 2 -0.75 -6.07 5.72
CA GLY A 2 0.66 -5.75 5.55
C GLY A 2 0.90 -5.07 4.20
N VAL A 3 1.86 -4.16 4.15
CA VAL A 3 2.29 -3.48 2.93
C VAL A 3 3.81 -3.58 2.87
N ARG A 4 4.35 -4.02 1.73
CA ARG A 4 5.79 -4.04 1.48
C ARG A 4 6.12 -3.45 0.13
N LEU A 5 7.27 -2.77 0.05
CA LEU A 5 7.84 -2.25 -1.18
C LEU A 5 9.29 -2.72 -1.28
N SER A 6 9.58 -3.55 -2.29
CA SER A 6 10.93 -4.06 -2.55
C SER A 6 11.37 -3.72 -3.97
N GLN A 7 12.64 -3.36 -4.13
CA GLN A 7 13.25 -3.28 -5.45
C GLN A 7 13.48 -4.71 -5.95
N LEU A 8 12.99 -5.06 -7.14
CA LEU A 8 13.22 -6.39 -7.73
C LEU A 8 14.50 -6.41 -8.56
N ASP A 9 14.72 -5.36 -9.36
CA ASP A 9 15.88 -5.20 -10.23
C ASP A 9 16.26 -3.73 -10.40
N ALA A 10 17.18 -3.38 -11.30
CA ALA A 10 17.64 -2.00 -11.50
C ALA A 10 16.55 -1.01 -11.98
N SER A 11 15.43 -1.52 -12.50
CA SER A 11 14.37 -0.78 -13.18
C SER A 11 12.96 -1.08 -12.70
N HIS A 12 12.75 -2.05 -11.82
CA HIS A 12 11.42 -2.40 -11.31
C HIS A 12 11.35 -2.52 -9.79
N ALA A 13 10.24 -2.05 -9.23
CA ALA A 13 9.86 -2.26 -7.85
C ALA A 13 8.53 -3.02 -7.76
N GLU A 14 8.38 -3.85 -6.73
CA GLU A 14 7.15 -4.56 -6.39
C GLU A 14 6.56 -3.99 -5.09
N LEU A 15 5.33 -3.47 -5.19
CA LEU A 15 4.48 -3.14 -4.06
C LEU A 15 3.53 -4.30 -3.82
N VAL A 16 3.48 -4.82 -2.60
CA VAL A 16 2.54 -5.89 -2.24
C VAL A 16 1.72 -5.47 -1.04
N VAL A 17 0.41 -5.58 -1.19
CA VAL A 17 -0.58 -5.34 -0.14
C VAL A 17 -1.25 -6.66 0.17
N SER A 18 -1.17 -7.09 1.43
CA SER A 18 -1.68 -8.39 1.89
C SER A 18 -2.67 -8.21 3.04
N ASP A 19 -3.77 -8.95 2.99
CA ASP A 19 -4.70 -9.12 4.10
C ASP A 19 -4.84 -10.59 4.52
N ARG A 20 -5.61 -10.81 5.60
CA ARG A 20 -6.01 -12.13 6.12
C ARG A 20 -7.54 -12.30 6.06
N GLY A 21 -8.17 -11.65 5.08
CA GLY A 21 -9.60 -11.75 4.81
C GLY A 21 -9.96 -13.07 4.12
N PRO A 22 -11.21 -13.22 3.66
CA PRO A 22 -11.70 -14.48 3.07
C PRO A 22 -11.03 -14.90 1.75
N GLY A 23 -10.21 -14.03 1.15
CA GLY A 23 -9.61 -14.25 -0.16
C GLY A 23 -10.53 -13.85 -1.32
N ILE A 24 -10.00 -13.97 -2.54
CA ILE A 24 -10.73 -13.73 -3.79
C ILE A 24 -10.71 -15.02 -4.62
N PRO A 25 -11.88 -15.62 -4.93
CA PRO A 25 -11.96 -16.79 -5.79
C PRO A 25 -11.26 -16.57 -7.13
N VAL A 26 -10.56 -17.58 -7.64
CA VAL A 26 -9.73 -17.47 -8.86
C VAL A 26 -10.50 -16.90 -10.05
N GLN A 27 -11.74 -17.35 -10.25
CA GLN A 27 -12.63 -16.89 -11.31
C GLN A 27 -13.03 -15.40 -11.21
N GLU A 28 -12.95 -14.82 -10.01
CA GLU A 28 -13.29 -13.41 -9.76
C GLU A 28 -12.08 -12.49 -9.84
N ARG A 29 -10.84 -13.01 -9.78
CA ARG A 29 -9.61 -12.20 -9.71
C ARG A 29 -9.44 -11.23 -10.88
N ARG A 30 -10.00 -11.53 -12.06
CA ARG A 30 -10.04 -10.57 -13.18
C ARG A 30 -11.17 -9.54 -13.03
N LEU A 31 -12.34 -9.99 -12.57
CA LEU A 31 -13.55 -9.18 -12.46
C LEU A 31 -13.46 -8.12 -11.38
N VAL A 32 -12.73 -8.37 -10.29
CA VAL A 32 -12.54 -7.40 -9.19
C VAL A 32 -11.85 -6.10 -9.61
N PHE A 33 -11.23 -6.06 -10.79
CA PHE A 33 -10.67 -4.84 -11.37
C PHE A 33 -11.62 -4.09 -12.31
N GLU A 34 -12.84 -4.60 -12.53
CA GLU A 34 -13.85 -3.93 -13.33
C GLU A 34 -14.65 -2.95 -12.47
N ARG A 35 -15.03 -1.81 -13.08
CA ARG A 35 -15.79 -0.77 -12.39
C ARG A 35 -17.13 -1.33 -11.90
N PHE A 36 -17.50 -0.99 -10.68
CA PHE A 36 -18.74 -1.39 -10.03
C PHE A 36 -18.89 -2.89 -9.77
N TYR A 37 -17.89 -3.72 -10.12
CA TYR A 37 -17.91 -5.12 -9.75
C TYR A 37 -17.79 -5.27 -8.23
N ARG A 38 -18.62 -6.16 -7.68
CA ARG A 38 -18.60 -6.51 -6.26
C ARG A 38 -18.79 -8.01 -6.13
N SER A 39 -17.84 -8.68 -5.48
CA SER A 39 -17.96 -10.10 -5.17
C SER A 39 -19.20 -10.37 -4.32
N ALA A 40 -19.77 -11.57 -4.43
CA ALA A 40 -20.91 -11.98 -3.64
C ALA A 40 -20.67 -11.83 -2.13
N SER A 41 -19.46 -12.18 -1.67
CA SER A 41 -19.02 -12.06 -0.27
C SER A 41 -18.89 -10.61 0.22
N ALA A 42 -18.65 -9.67 -0.70
CA ALA A 42 -18.44 -8.26 -0.39
C ALA A 42 -19.69 -7.40 -0.55
N ARG A 43 -20.81 -7.95 -1.07
CA ARG A 43 -22.06 -7.19 -1.32
C ARG A 43 -22.72 -6.63 -0.07
N ALA A 44 -22.56 -7.30 1.07
CA ALA A 44 -23.13 -6.87 2.35
C ALA A 44 -22.36 -5.70 3.01
N LEU A 45 -21.12 -5.43 2.59
CA LEU A 45 -20.30 -4.34 3.12
C LEU A 45 -20.60 -3.02 2.36
N PRO A 46 -20.43 -1.85 2.96
CA PRO A 46 -20.50 -0.59 2.21
C PRO A 46 -19.35 -0.49 1.18
N GLY A 47 -19.66 -0.02 -0.04
CA GLY A 47 -18.65 0.21 -1.08
C GLY A 47 -19.21 0.25 -2.51
N SER A 48 -18.63 1.09 -3.37
CA SER A 48 -19.07 1.29 -4.76
C SER A 48 -18.43 0.33 -5.78
N GLY A 49 -17.43 -0.46 -5.39
CA GLY A 49 -16.68 -1.32 -6.33
C GLY A 49 -15.77 -0.54 -7.29
N LEU A 50 -15.34 0.68 -6.94
CA LEU A 50 -14.48 1.51 -7.79
C LEU A 50 -12.99 1.43 -7.45
N GLY A 51 -12.63 1.07 -6.22
CA GLY A 51 -11.26 1.17 -5.72
C GLY A 51 -10.23 0.42 -6.57
N LEU A 52 -10.44 -0.88 -6.79
CA LEU A 52 -9.51 -1.70 -7.58
C LEU A 52 -9.51 -1.33 -9.07
N ALA A 53 -10.63 -0.86 -9.62
CA ALA A 53 -10.67 -0.37 -10.99
C ALA A 53 -9.81 0.90 -11.17
N ILE A 54 -9.82 1.81 -10.18
CA ILE A 54 -8.94 2.98 -10.15
C ILE A 54 -7.48 2.55 -10.03
N VAL A 55 -7.17 1.61 -9.13
CA VAL A 55 -5.81 1.06 -8.98
C VAL A 55 -5.30 0.48 -10.29
N LYS A 56 -6.10 -0.34 -10.99
CA LYS A 56 -5.75 -0.88 -12.31
C LYS A 56 -5.39 0.23 -13.29
N GLN A 57 -6.22 1.27 -13.38
CA GLN A 57 -5.94 2.39 -14.29
C GLN A 57 -4.64 3.12 -13.92
N VAL A 58 -4.42 3.40 -12.64
CA VAL A 58 -3.21 4.08 -12.15
C VAL A 58 -1.98 3.25 -12.49
N VAL A 59 -1.97 1.96 -12.17
CA VAL A 59 -0.84 1.06 -12.44
C VAL A 59 -0.52 1.00 -13.94
N LEU A 60 -1.54 0.79 -14.79
CA LEU A 60 -1.35 0.74 -16.23
C LEU A 60 -0.84 2.08 -16.81
N ASN A 61 -1.34 3.22 -16.31
CA ASN A 61 -0.86 4.54 -16.72
C ASN A 61 0.61 4.78 -16.35
N HIS A 62 1.14 4.10 -15.33
CA HIS A 62 2.55 4.13 -14.96
C HIS A 62 3.38 3.05 -15.67
N GLY A 63 2.81 2.33 -16.65
CA GLY A 63 3.50 1.25 -17.36
C GLY A 63 3.72 -0.01 -16.50
N GLY A 64 2.97 -0.14 -15.40
CA GLY A 64 3.07 -1.26 -14.47
C GLY A 64 2.14 -2.43 -14.79
N LEU A 65 2.25 -3.46 -13.97
CA LEU A 65 1.43 -4.68 -14.01
C LEU A 65 0.89 -5.00 -12.62
N LEU A 66 -0.19 -5.78 -12.56
CA LEU A 66 -0.78 -6.21 -11.30
C LEU A 66 -1.24 -7.67 -11.37
N ARG A 67 -1.20 -8.37 -10.23
CA ARG A 67 -1.73 -9.73 -10.07
C ARG A 67 -2.28 -9.93 -8.65
N ILE A 68 -3.15 -10.93 -8.51
CA ILE A 68 -3.74 -11.32 -7.22
C ILE A 68 -3.40 -12.77 -6.93
N GLU A 69 -2.93 -13.03 -5.72
CA GLU A 69 -2.77 -14.37 -5.15
C GLU A 69 -3.36 -14.44 -3.74
N ASP A 70 -3.45 -15.65 -3.22
CA ASP A 70 -3.78 -15.86 -1.81
C ASP A 70 -2.56 -15.46 -0.96
N THR A 71 -2.81 -14.89 0.22
CA THR A 71 -1.72 -14.57 1.15
C THR A 71 -1.12 -15.83 1.75
N ASP A 72 -1.97 -16.81 2.06
CA ASP A 72 -1.61 -18.12 2.60
C ASP A 72 -2.32 -19.22 1.78
N PRO A 73 -1.68 -19.76 0.73
CA PRO A 73 -2.26 -20.83 -0.08
C PRO A 73 -2.61 -22.06 0.75
N GLY A 74 -3.91 -22.40 0.81
CA GLY A 74 -4.44 -23.49 1.65
C GLY A 74 -4.83 -23.07 3.07
N GLY A 75 -4.58 -21.82 3.45
CA GLY A 75 -5.03 -21.25 4.72
C GLY A 75 -6.55 -21.05 4.76
N GLN A 76 -7.12 -21.07 5.97
CA GLN A 76 -8.55 -20.79 6.20
C GLN A 76 -8.71 -19.71 7.29
N PRO A 77 -8.92 -18.43 6.91
CA PRO A 77 -9.11 -17.93 5.55
C PRO A 77 -7.77 -17.74 4.79
N PRO A 78 -7.77 -17.83 3.45
CA PRO A 78 -6.55 -17.76 2.64
C PRO A 78 -5.93 -16.35 2.54
N GLY A 79 -6.70 -15.30 2.83
CA GLY A 79 -6.26 -13.91 2.63
C GLY A 79 -6.10 -13.51 1.16
N THR A 80 -5.92 -12.22 0.92
CA THR A 80 -5.65 -11.69 -0.43
C THR A 80 -4.33 -10.95 -0.44
N SER A 81 -3.47 -11.23 -1.42
CA SER A 81 -2.28 -10.46 -1.74
C SER A 81 -2.37 -9.87 -3.15
N ILE A 82 -2.30 -8.54 -3.23
CA ILE A 82 -2.25 -7.79 -4.49
C ILE A 82 -0.81 -7.37 -4.73
N TYR A 83 -0.24 -7.81 -5.84
CA TYR A 83 1.11 -7.47 -6.26
C TYR A 83 1.02 -6.44 -7.38
N VAL A 84 1.80 -5.38 -7.26
CA VAL A 84 1.88 -4.28 -8.20
C VAL A 84 3.34 -4.10 -8.59
N LEU A 85 3.65 -4.41 -9.84
CA LEU A 85 4.96 -4.18 -10.44
C LEU A 85 4.96 -2.81 -11.11
N LEU A 86 5.91 -1.96 -10.76
CA LEU A 86 6.06 -0.63 -11.34
C LEU A 86 7.47 -0.44 -11.90
N PRO A 87 7.61 0.20 -13.07
CA PRO A 87 8.89 0.76 -13.49
C PRO A 87 9.37 1.78 -12.46
N GLY A 88 10.66 1.76 -12.16
CA GLY A 88 11.30 2.69 -11.25
C GLY A 88 12.44 2.09 -10.45
N ARG A 89 13.30 2.97 -9.97
CA ARG A 89 14.36 2.67 -9.01
C ARG A 89 14.14 3.50 -7.76
N ARG A 90 14.53 2.96 -6.60
CA ARG A 90 14.63 3.77 -5.39
C ARG A 90 15.54 4.96 -5.63
N MET A 91 14.98 6.15 -5.47
CA MET A 91 15.75 7.37 -5.39
C MET A 91 16.22 7.53 -3.95
N PRO A 92 17.51 7.77 -3.71
CA PRO A 92 17.97 8.22 -2.40
C PRO A 92 17.18 9.47 -2.02
N ILE A 93 16.61 9.51 -0.81
CA ILE A 93 16.02 10.75 -0.29
C ILE A 93 17.18 11.75 -0.19
N PRO A 94 17.15 12.89 -0.89
CA PRO A 94 18.19 13.89 -0.75
C PRO A 94 18.28 14.30 0.71
N GLN A 95 19.45 14.10 1.33
CA GLN A 95 19.70 14.64 2.66
C GLN A 95 19.70 16.15 2.52
N LEU A 96 18.78 16.86 3.19
CA LEU A 96 18.83 18.32 3.20
C LEU A 96 20.20 18.76 3.77
N PRO A 97 20.98 19.56 3.05
CA PRO A 97 22.17 20.18 3.60
C PRO A 97 21.76 21.04 4.81
N GLY A 98 22.25 20.69 6.00
CA GLY A 98 21.93 21.41 7.25
C GLY A 98 21.42 20.56 8.40
N ALA A 99 21.11 19.27 8.18
CA ALA A 99 21.03 18.30 9.28
C ALA A 99 22.46 17.92 9.72
N THR A 100 23.25 18.91 10.12
CA THR A 100 24.55 18.69 10.74
C THR A 100 24.32 17.93 12.03
N ALA A 101 24.67 16.65 11.99
CA ALA A 101 25.10 15.92 13.16
C ALA A 101 26.30 16.67 13.78
N GLY A 102 26.01 17.43 14.83
CA GLY A 102 26.98 17.96 15.77
C GLY A 102 26.23 18.34 17.05
N ALA A 103 26.73 18.15 18.25
CA ALA A 103 27.87 17.42 18.78
C ALA A 103 27.68 17.44 20.31
N ARG A 104 27.94 16.29 20.96
CA ARG A 104 28.36 16.11 22.37
C ARG A 104 27.40 16.50 23.52
N SER A 105 26.98 15.44 24.22
CA SER A 105 26.98 15.23 25.68
C SER A 105 26.46 16.31 26.65
N THR A 106 25.31 16.03 27.26
CA THR A 106 25.20 15.89 28.73
C THR A 106 24.14 14.82 29.06
N ASP A 107 24.38 14.10 30.15
CA ASP A 107 23.66 12.93 30.64
C ASP A 107 22.16 13.17 30.87
N ILE A 108 21.26 12.45 30.17
CA ILE A 108 19.98 11.97 30.71
C ILE A 108 19.61 10.65 30.01
N GLU A 109 19.63 9.58 30.79
CA GLU A 109 19.02 8.29 30.48
C GLU A 109 17.51 8.46 30.26
N ASN A 110 17.00 8.23 29.05
CA ASN A 110 15.60 7.85 28.89
C ASN A 110 15.41 6.91 27.70
N SER A 111 14.84 5.76 28.03
CA SER A 111 14.60 4.64 27.14
C SER A 111 13.41 4.90 26.23
N ARG A 112 13.55 4.48 24.95
CA ARG A 112 12.49 4.22 23.96
C ARG A 112 11.62 5.43 23.56
N GLY A 113 12.15 6.22 22.61
CA GLY A 113 11.41 7.28 21.92
C GLY A 113 11.03 6.90 20.48
N SER A 114 9.74 6.69 20.28
CA SER A 114 9.03 6.81 18.99
C SER A 114 9.24 8.19 18.36
N ALA A 115 9.26 8.27 17.03
CA ALA A 115 8.80 9.45 16.29
C ALA A 115 8.56 9.11 14.80
N ASN A 116 7.40 8.52 14.48
CA ASN A 116 6.87 8.59 13.12
C ASN A 116 5.98 9.83 13.05
N VAL A 117 6.51 10.93 12.52
CA VAL A 117 5.76 12.16 12.30
C VAL A 117 4.90 11.99 11.04
N ILE A 118 3.59 11.95 11.24
CA ILE A 118 2.58 12.08 10.18
C ILE A 118 2.03 13.50 10.34
N SER A 119 2.26 14.39 9.38
CA SER A 119 1.58 15.69 9.35
C SER A 119 0.49 15.65 8.29
N VAL A 120 -0.77 15.65 8.73
CA VAL A 120 -1.96 15.79 7.88
C VAL A 120 -2.65 17.08 8.33
N GLU A 121 -2.47 18.17 7.59
CA GLU A 121 -3.25 19.38 7.82
C GLU A 121 -4.52 19.32 6.97
N SER A 122 -5.67 19.32 7.65
CA SER A 122 -6.98 19.61 7.06
C SER A 122 -7.91 20.10 8.15
N GLN A 123 -8.24 21.39 8.14
CA GLN A 123 -9.47 21.90 8.73
C GLN A 123 -10.15 22.86 7.74
N SER A 124 -11.19 22.34 7.08
CA SER A 124 -12.41 23.08 6.72
C SER A 124 -13.07 23.54 8.04
N THR A 125 -13.76 24.65 8.21
CA THR A 125 -14.97 25.14 7.50
C THR A 125 -15.32 26.47 8.19
N ARG A 126 -15.77 27.49 7.45
CA ARG A 126 -16.55 28.59 8.03
C ARG A 126 -17.91 28.59 7.33
N ALA A 127 -18.95 28.25 8.08
CA ALA A 127 -20.33 28.37 7.65
C ALA A 127 -21.11 29.17 8.69
N THR A 128 -21.81 30.17 8.16
CA THR A 128 -22.85 31.05 8.72
C THR A 128 -22.41 32.09 9.75
#